data_AF-A0A7G5XJ95-F1
#
_entry.id   AF-A0A7G5XJ95-F1
#
_cell.length_a   1.000
_cell.length_b   1.000
_cell.length_c   1.000
_cell.angle_alpha   90.00
_cell.angle_beta   90.00
_cell.angle_gamma   90.00
#
_symmetry.space_group_name_H-M   'P 1'
#
loop_
_entity.id
_entity.type
_entity.pdbx_description
1 polymer ?
#
loop_
_entity_poly.entity_id
_entity_poly.type
_entity_poly.pdbx_seq_one_letter_code
_entity_poly.pdbx_strand_id
1 'polypeptide(L)'
;MITIVMTHNKKFTQFRHESDTWKRYLQFIQQENNHLKTRLSQVLQHDTDEQFLERAEYFQSKFIAEDDTVNMLRQDIHELDNMLTKEMPEDANTIKELQKRLKKMHKDMEIVERQFNKLKSDFNLYLTESL
;
A
#
# COMPACT_ATOMS: atom_id res chain seq x y z
N MET A 1 20.33 -3.39 -32.43
CA MET A 1 18.96 -2.86 -32.24
C MET A 1 17.98 -3.95 -31.80
N ILE A 2 17.90 -5.12 -32.43
CA ILE A 2 16.96 -6.21 -32.07
C ILE A 2 17.10 -6.70 -30.60
N THR A 3 18.31 -6.86 -30.08
CA THR A 3 18.54 -7.29 -28.68
C THR A 3 18.06 -6.25 -27.67
N ILE A 4 18.16 -4.96 -27.98
CA ILE A 4 17.73 -3.86 -27.09
C ILE A 4 16.21 -3.88 -26.97
N VAL A 5 15.48 -3.97 -28.09
CA VAL A 5 14.01 -4.03 -28.13
C VAL A 5 13.47 -5.26 -27.38
N MET A 6 14.08 -6.44 -27.57
CA MET A 6 13.69 -7.66 -26.85
C MET A 6 13.93 -7.58 -25.33
N THR A 7 14.99 -6.89 -24.90
CA THR A 7 15.30 -6.72 -23.47
C THR A 7 14.34 -5.74 -22.80
N HIS A 8 13.92 -4.69 -23.52
CA HIS A 8 12.91 -3.75 -23.04
C HIS A 8 11.56 -4.46 -22.85
N ASN A 9 11.10 -5.24 -23.83
CA ASN A 9 9.82 -5.96 -23.75
C ASN A 9 9.73 -6.91 -22.53
N LYS A 10 10.81 -7.63 -22.21
CA LYS A 10 10.88 -8.47 -21.00
C LYS A 10 10.78 -7.66 -19.71
N LYS A 11 11.43 -6.50 -19.62
CA LYS A 11 11.36 -5.61 -18.44
C LYS A 11 9.97 -4.97 -18.29
N PHE A 12 9.35 -4.53 -19.37
CA PHE A 12 7.98 -4.01 -19.35
C PHE A 12 6.98 -5.06 -18.85
N THR A 13 7.12 -6.30 -19.33
CA THR A 13 6.29 -7.43 -18.85
C THR A 13 6.51 -7.69 -17.37
N GLN A 14 7.76 -7.70 -16.91
CA GLN A 14 8.08 -7.84 -15.49
C GLN A 14 7.42 -6.74 -14.64
N PHE A 15 7.54 -5.46 -15.04
CA PHE A 15 6.95 -4.35 -14.30
C PHE A 15 5.43 -4.42 -14.25
N ARG A 16 4.79 -4.92 -15.31
CA ARG A 16 3.35 -5.13 -15.33
C ARG A 16 2.92 -6.18 -14.29
N HIS A 17 3.68 -7.28 -14.18
CA HIS A 17 3.45 -8.27 -13.14
C HIS A 17 3.69 -7.73 -11.72
N GLU A 18 4.74 -6.92 -11.53
CA GLU A 18 5.02 -6.27 -10.25
C GLU A 18 3.91 -5.30 -9.85
N SER A 19 3.47 -4.44 -10.78
CA SER A 19 2.32 -3.54 -10.60
C SER A 19 1.06 -4.29 -10.18
N ASP A 20 0.73 -5.38 -10.88
CA ASP A 20 -0.43 -6.21 -10.52
C ASP A 20 -0.29 -6.90 -9.17
N THR A 21 0.94 -7.23 -8.75
CA THR A 21 1.22 -7.76 -7.41
C THR A 21 0.98 -6.69 -6.36
N TRP A 22 1.48 -5.47 -6.57
CA TRP A 22 1.27 -4.35 -5.66
C TRP A 22 -0.20 -3.98 -5.51
N LYS A 23 -0.98 -3.95 -6.60
CA LYS A 23 -2.43 -3.70 -6.54
C LYS A 23 -3.14 -4.71 -5.66
N ARG A 24 -2.85 -6.01 -5.84
CA ARG A 24 -3.44 -7.08 -5.01
C ARG A 24 -3.05 -6.93 -3.55
N TYR A 25 -1.80 -6.56 -3.28
CA TYR A 25 -1.33 -6.35 -1.92
C TYR A 25 -1.98 -5.14 -1.25
N LEU A 26 -2.11 -4.00 -1.95
CA LEU A 26 -2.85 -2.84 -1.46
C LEU A 26 -4.35 -3.12 -1.28
N GLN A 27 -4.93 -4.00 -2.10
CA GLN A 27 -6.29 -4.49 -1.89
C GLN A 27 -6.40 -5.33 -0.61
N PHE A 28 -5.44 -6.22 -0.37
CA PHE A 28 -5.35 -6.99 0.86
C PHE A 28 -5.24 -6.07 2.09
N ILE A 29 -4.31 -5.11 2.08
CA ILE A 29 -4.16 -4.14 3.19
C ILE A 29 -5.49 -3.43 3.47
N GLN A 30 -6.18 -2.94 2.42
CA GLN A 30 -7.46 -2.27 2.59
C GLN A 30 -8.53 -3.14 3.26
N GLN A 31 -8.65 -4.39 2.81
CA GLN A 31 -9.63 -5.33 3.36
C GLN A 31 -9.33 -5.65 4.82
N GLU A 32 -8.05 -5.88 5.13
CA GLU A 32 -7.61 -6.16 6.48
C GLU A 32 -7.79 -4.93 7.39
N ASN A 33 -7.46 -3.72 6.92
CA ASN A 33 -7.67 -2.48 7.67
C ASN A 33 -9.17 -2.27 8.00
N ASN A 34 -10.06 -2.55 7.04
CA ASN A 34 -11.51 -2.52 7.28
C ASN A 34 -11.96 -3.55 8.32
N HIS A 35 -11.35 -4.73 8.31
CA HIS A 35 -11.61 -5.74 9.33
C HIS A 35 -11.16 -5.27 10.73
N LEU A 36 -9.97 -4.65 10.85
CA LEU A 36 -9.49 -4.11 12.12
C LEU A 36 -10.39 -2.98 12.64
N LYS A 37 -10.85 -2.06 11.77
CA LYS A 37 -11.83 -1.03 12.11
C LYS A 37 -13.15 -1.62 12.64
N THR A 38 -13.62 -2.70 12.00
CA THR A 38 -14.83 -3.41 12.45
C THR A 38 -14.64 -4.00 13.83
N ARG A 39 -13.49 -4.64 14.10
CA ARG A 39 -13.15 -5.17 15.43
C ARG A 39 -13.07 -4.06 16.47
N LEU A 40 -12.44 -2.94 16.16
CA LEU A 40 -12.38 -1.77 17.05
C LEU A 40 -13.80 -1.29 17.41
N SER A 41 -14.69 -1.18 16.42
CA SER A 41 -16.09 -0.81 16.65
C SER A 41 -16.84 -1.81 17.53
N GLN A 42 -16.52 -3.11 17.46
CA GLN A 42 -17.16 -4.12 18.31
C GLN A 42 -16.72 -3.99 19.77
N VAL A 43 -15.43 -3.75 20.04
CA VAL A 43 -14.95 -3.64 21.43
C VAL A 43 -15.47 -2.37 22.09
N LEU A 44 -15.67 -1.29 21.31
CA LEU A 44 -16.29 -0.04 21.78
C LEU A 44 -17.78 -0.19 22.16
N GLN A 45 -18.44 -1.33 21.91
CA GLN A 45 -19.86 -1.53 22.29
C GLN A 45 -20.06 -1.95 23.75
N HIS A 46 -18.98 -2.23 24.49
CA HIS A 46 -19.01 -2.57 25.91
C HIS A 46 -18.72 -1.34 26.78
N ASP A 47 -18.88 -1.42 28.11
CA ASP A 47 -18.51 -0.32 29.01
C ASP A 47 -17.01 -0.01 28.86
N THR A 48 -16.70 1.17 28.32
CA THR A 48 -15.33 1.62 28.07
C THR A 48 -14.92 2.69 29.07
N ASP A 49 -13.76 2.51 29.71
CA ASP A 49 -13.14 3.57 30.51
C ASP A 49 -12.44 4.62 29.61
N GLU A 50 -12.02 5.73 30.23
CA GLU A 50 -11.38 6.85 29.53
C GLU A 50 -10.07 6.44 28.84
N GLN A 51 -9.28 5.56 29.47
CA GLN A 51 -8.00 5.10 28.90
C GLN A 51 -8.23 4.21 27.67
N PHE A 52 -9.29 3.41 27.69
CA PHE A 52 -9.70 2.59 26.57
C PHE A 52 -10.12 3.46 25.39
N LEU A 53 -10.92 4.51 25.63
CA LEU A 53 -11.37 5.45 24.60
C LEU A 53 -10.20 6.18 23.94
N GLU A 54 -9.22 6.66 24.71
CA GLU A 54 -8.04 7.34 24.16
C GLU A 54 -7.25 6.41 23.22
N ARG A 55 -7.03 5.15 23.63
CA ARG A 55 -6.35 4.16 22.77
C ARG A 55 -7.17 3.83 21.52
N ALA A 56 -8.48 3.73 21.65
CA ALA A 56 -9.37 3.49 20.52
C ALA A 56 -9.30 4.64 19.48
N GLU A 57 -9.30 5.89 19.93
CA GLU A 57 -9.14 7.06 19.07
C GLU A 57 -7.77 7.08 18.37
N TYR A 58 -6.71 6.70 19.09
CA TYR A 58 -5.37 6.52 18.51
C TYR A 58 -5.40 5.51 17.35
N PHE A 59 -5.96 4.32 17.55
CA PHE A 59 -6.03 3.30 16.50
C PHE A 59 -6.93 3.72 15.34
N GLN A 60 -8.08 4.34 15.63
CA GLN A 60 -8.97 4.86 14.59
C GLN A 60 -8.25 5.86 13.69
N SER A 61 -7.49 6.79 14.28
CA SER A 61 -6.70 7.77 13.53
C SER A 61 -5.63 7.11 12.66
N LYS A 62 -4.96 6.06 13.18
CA LYS A 62 -3.98 5.30 12.41
C LYS A 62 -4.62 4.54 11.25
N PHE A 63 -5.78 3.93 11.45
CA PHE A 63 -6.48 3.22 10.38
C PHE A 63 -7.00 4.16 9.29
N ILE A 64 -7.35 5.41 9.62
CA ILE A 64 -7.68 6.44 8.62
C ILE A 64 -6.44 6.81 7.81
N ALA A 65 -5.31 7.09 8.47
CA ALA A 65 -4.05 7.41 7.79
C ALA A 65 -3.55 6.27 6.88
N GLU A 66 -3.79 5.02 7.27
CA GLU A 66 -3.48 3.85 6.44
C GLU A 66 -4.33 3.81 5.16
N ASP A 67 -5.62 4.11 5.24
CA ASP A 67 -6.49 4.19 4.04
C ASP A 67 -6.02 5.28 3.07
N ASP A 68 -5.65 6.45 3.60
CA ASP A 68 -5.13 7.54 2.79
C ASP A 68 -3.83 7.13 2.09
N THR A 69 -2.94 6.44 2.80
CA THR A 69 -1.68 5.91 2.25
C THR A 69 -1.95 4.90 1.15
N VAL A 70 -2.86 3.94 1.38
CA VAL A 70 -3.25 2.93 0.38
C VAL A 70 -3.84 3.59 -0.87
N ASN A 71 -4.69 4.61 -0.71
CA ASN A 71 -5.29 5.33 -1.83
C ASN A 71 -4.25 6.09 -2.65
N MET A 72 -3.33 6.81 -1.98
CA MET A 72 -2.21 7.48 -2.64
C MET A 72 -1.35 6.50 -3.45
N LEU A 73 -1.00 5.35 -2.88
CA LEU A 73 -0.19 4.35 -3.57
C LEU A 73 -0.93 3.72 -4.76
N ARG A 74 -2.24 3.52 -4.67
CA ARG A 74 -3.05 3.09 -5.83
C ARG A 74 -3.02 4.11 -6.96
N GLN A 75 -3.09 5.41 -6.64
CA GLN A 75 -2.93 6.47 -7.64
C GLN A 75 -1.54 6.42 -8.28
N ASP A 76 -0.47 6.32 -7.49
CA ASP A 76 0.90 6.24 -7.99
C ASP A 76 1.10 5.00 -8.91
N ILE A 77 0.51 3.85 -8.57
CA ILE A 77 0.53 2.64 -9.42
C ILE A 77 -0.23 2.87 -10.72
N HIS A 78 -1.39 3.52 -10.66
CA HIS A 78 -2.17 3.83 -11.87
C HIS A 78 -1.41 4.79 -12.80
N GLU A 79 -0.71 5.79 -12.26
CA GLU A 79 0.18 6.64 -13.05
C GLU A 79 1.32 5.84 -13.71
N LEU A 80 1.95 4.93 -12.98
CA LEU A 80 2.97 4.03 -13.51
C LEU A 80 2.44 3.14 -14.64
N ASP A 81 1.25 2.56 -14.49
CA ASP A 81 0.64 1.74 -15.55
C ASP A 81 0.31 2.56 -16.80
N ASN A 82 -0.14 3.80 -16.64
CA ASN A 82 -0.39 4.70 -17.75
C ASN A 82 0.89 5.07 -18.49
N MET A 83 2.03 5.14 -17.78
CA MET A 83 3.34 5.28 -18.42
C MET A 83 3.70 4.01 -19.20
N LEU A 84 3.45 2.82 -18.65
CA LEU A 84 3.78 1.54 -19.28
C LEU A 84 2.90 1.17 -20.50
N THR A 85 1.71 1.77 -20.62
CA THR A 85 0.72 1.43 -21.67
C THR A 85 0.69 2.39 -22.86
N LYS A 86 1.10 3.64 -22.67
CA LYS A 86 1.29 4.57 -23.78
C LYS A 86 2.44 4.05 -24.66
N GLU A 87 2.35 4.25 -25.98
CA GLU A 87 3.52 4.15 -26.87
C GLU A 87 4.52 5.21 -26.40
N MET A 88 5.30 4.86 -25.38
CA MET A 88 6.25 5.78 -24.78
C MET A 88 7.26 6.14 -25.87
N PRO A 89 7.57 7.42 -26.05
CA PRO A 89 8.76 7.79 -26.78
C PRO A 89 9.93 7.04 -26.12
N GLU A 90 10.67 6.24 -26.90
CA GLU A 90 11.86 5.51 -26.43
C GLU A 90 13.05 6.46 -26.17
N ASP A 91 12.77 7.68 -25.72
CA ASP A 91 13.80 8.64 -25.34
C ASP A 91 14.36 8.32 -23.94
N ALA A 92 15.65 8.62 -23.77
CA ALA A 92 16.38 8.27 -22.56
C ALA A 92 15.84 8.96 -21.29
N ASN A 93 15.20 10.13 -21.41
CA ASN A 93 14.66 10.85 -20.26
C ASN A 93 13.40 10.17 -19.74
N THR A 94 12.52 9.76 -20.65
CA THR A 94 11.28 9.03 -20.35
C THR A 94 11.58 7.69 -19.65
N ILE A 95 12.56 6.93 -20.15
CA ILE A 95 13.00 5.67 -19.53
C ILE A 95 13.59 5.91 -18.13
N LYS A 96 14.38 6.98 -17.96
CA LYS A 96 15.00 7.32 -16.66
C LYS A 96 13.96 7.72 -15.62
N GLU A 97 12.94 8.48 -16.01
CA GLU A 97 11.84 8.86 -15.11
C GLU A 97 11.02 7.64 -14.70
N LEU A 98 10.71 6.73 -15.64
CA LEU A 98 10.02 5.47 -15.32
C LEU A 98 10.82 4.65 -14.29
N GLN A 99 12.12 4.48 -14.50
CA GLN A 99 13.00 3.75 -13.56
C GLN A 99 13.03 4.40 -12.17
N LYS A 100 13.05 5.73 -12.10
CA LYS A 100 13.02 6.47 -10.84
C LYS A 100 11.71 6.23 -10.10
N ARG A 101 10.57 6.30 -10.79
CA ARG A 101 9.25 6.06 -10.20
C ARG A 101 9.07 4.62 -9.74
N LEU A 102 9.54 3.65 -10.51
CA LEU A 102 9.55 2.23 -10.11
C LEU A 102 10.36 2.01 -8.84
N LYS A 103 11.57 2.57 -8.76
CA LYS A 103 12.41 2.48 -7.56
C LYS A 103 11.74 3.11 -6.33
N LYS A 104 11.07 4.26 -6.51
CA LYS A 104 10.25 4.87 -5.46
C LYS A 104 9.14 3.91 -5.03
N MET A 105 8.38 3.36 -5.98
CA MET A 105 7.27 2.45 -5.70
C MET A 105 7.71 1.21 -4.91
N HIS A 106 8.82 0.56 -5.26
CA HIS A 106 9.35 -0.55 -4.46
C HIS A 106 9.58 -0.15 -3.00
N LYS A 107 10.24 1.00 -2.79
CA LYS A 107 10.52 1.50 -1.44
C LYS A 107 9.23 1.82 -0.69
N ASP A 108 8.27 2.45 -1.35
CA ASP A 108 7.00 2.82 -0.74
C ASP A 108 6.18 1.58 -0.36
N MET A 109 6.17 0.55 -1.22
CA MET A 109 5.54 -0.74 -0.95
C MET A 109 6.16 -1.47 0.25
N GLU A 110 7.49 -1.46 0.38
CA GLU A 110 8.16 -1.99 1.56
C GLU A 110 7.84 -1.20 2.84
N ILE A 111 7.69 0.12 2.74
CA ILE A 111 7.37 0.98 3.88
C ILE A 111 5.95 0.70 4.36
N VAL A 112 4.96 0.70 3.46
CA VAL A 112 3.55 0.46 3.82
C VAL A 112 3.37 -0.94 4.40
N GLU A 113 4.04 -1.96 3.85
CA GLU A 113 4.01 -3.32 4.41
C GLU A 113 4.49 -3.34 5.87
N ARG A 114 5.64 -2.73 6.15
CA ARG A 114 6.19 -2.69 7.52
C ARG A 114 5.30 -1.91 8.47
N GLN A 115 4.77 -0.77 8.03
CA GLN A 115 3.90 0.09 8.82
C GLN A 115 2.59 -0.62 9.16
N PHE A 116 1.95 -1.23 8.16
CA PHE A 116 0.69 -1.94 8.34
C PHE A 116 0.84 -3.16 9.26
N ASN A 117 1.89 -3.97 9.05
CA ASN A 117 2.16 -5.12 9.90
C ASN A 117 2.39 -4.72 11.37
N LYS A 118 3.10 -3.61 11.59
CA LYS A 118 3.28 -3.05 12.93
C LYS A 118 1.95 -2.60 13.53
N LEU A 119 1.16 -1.80 12.80
CA LEU A 119 -0.14 -1.32 13.26
C LEU A 119 -1.07 -2.48 13.64
N LYS A 120 -1.12 -3.52 12.81
CA LYS A 120 -1.89 -4.74 13.09
C LYS A 120 -1.39 -5.45 14.34
N SER A 121 -0.08 -5.58 14.52
CA SER A 121 0.50 -6.20 15.71
C SER A 121 0.16 -5.41 16.98
N ASP A 122 0.39 -4.09 16.95
CA ASP A 122 0.13 -3.19 18.08
C ASP A 122 -1.37 -3.22 18.47
N PHE A 123 -2.26 -3.26 17.48
CA PHE A 123 -3.69 -3.36 17.71
C PHE A 123 -4.12 -4.71 18.30
N ASN A 124 -3.56 -5.82 17.80
CA ASN A 124 -3.86 -7.14 18.37
C ASN A 124 -3.37 -7.29 19.81
N LEU A 125 -2.21 -6.69 20.14
CA LEU A 125 -1.72 -6.64 21.51
C LEU A 125 -2.70 -5.85 22.41
N TYR A 126 -3.11 -4.66 21.97
CA TYR A 126 -4.10 -3.86 22.67
C TYR A 126 -5.41 -4.62 22.93
N LEU A 127 -5.92 -5.36 21.94
CA LEU A 127 -7.13 -6.18 22.12
C LEU A 127 -6.93 -7.32 23.13
N THR A 128 -5.72 -7.87 23.24
CA THR A 128 -5.42 -8.92 24.21
C THR A 128 -5.28 -8.36 25.63
N GLU A 129 -4.81 -7.12 25.77
CA GLU A 129 -4.72 -6.42 27.06
C GLU A 129 -6.09 -5.93 27.57
N SER A 130 -7.06 -5.76 26.67
CA SER A 130 -8.38 -5.17 26.96
C SER A 130 -9.51 -6.20 27.10
N LEU A 131 -9.22 -7.50 26.90
CA LEU A 131 -10.14 -8.63 27.08
C LEU A 131 -9.81 -9.41 28.36
#